data_AF-A0A091HRV1-F1
#
_entry.id   AF-A0A091HRV1-F1
#
_cell.length_a   1.000
_cell.length_b   1.000
_cell.length_c   1.000
_cell.angle_alpha   90.00
_cell.angle_beta   90.00
_cell.angle_gamma   90.00
#
_symmetry.space_group_name_H-M   'P 1'
#
loop_
_entity.id
_entity.type
_entity.pdbx_description
1 polymer ?
#
loop_
_entity_poly.entity_id
_entity_poly.type
_entity_poly.pdbx_seq_one_letter_code
_entity_poly.pdbx_strand_id
1 'polypeptide(L)'
;MPFLGQDWRSPGWRWIKTEDGWKRCEPFSPTLEDGSNQLNDISHTVILTGDDEDEEIYSTEDCEFAAKKRKKDHFRNNTDSQCFYREKWIYVHKESTRERHGYCTLGEAFNRLDFSSAIQDIRRFNYVVKLLQLIAKSQLTSLSGAAQKNYFNILDKIVRKVMEDQYNPRLIKDLLQDLSSTLCILIRGVGKSVLVGNINIWICRLETILLWQQQLKNLQMNKEVNNGLTLSDLPLHMLNNILYRFSDGWDIITLGQVTPTLYMLSEDRQLWKKLCQYHFAEKQFCRHLILSEKGHIDWKLMYFALQKYYPIKEQYGDTLHFCRHCSILFWKDTGHPCTASDPNTCLMPVSPQHFIDLFKF
;
A
#
# COMPACT_ATOMS: atom_id res chain seq x y z
N MET A 1 -36.83 -19.62 14.24
CA MET A 1 -35.40 -19.99 14.17
C MET A 1 -34.84 -19.51 12.83
N PRO A 2 -33.69 -18.82 12.79
CA PRO A 2 -33.08 -18.38 11.54
C PRO A 2 -32.45 -19.57 10.79
N PHE A 3 -32.73 -19.70 9.50
CA PHE A 3 -32.10 -20.68 8.64
C PHE A 3 -30.84 -20.09 8.01
N LEU A 4 -29.74 -20.82 8.08
CA LEU A 4 -28.52 -20.57 7.32
C LEU A 4 -28.53 -21.54 6.13
N GLY A 5 -28.49 -21.02 4.91
CA GLY A 5 -28.42 -21.85 3.71
C GLY A 5 -27.15 -22.71 3.72
N GLN A 6 -27.28 -23.99 3.35
CA GLN A 6 -26.16 -24.93 3.28
C GLN A 6 -25.19 -24.68 2.10
N ASP A 7 -25.40 -23.62 1.31
CA ASP A 7 -24.48 -23.22 0.26
C ASP A 7 -23.34 -22.35 0.82
N TRP A 8 -22.14 -22.92 0.86
CA TRP A 8 -20.91 -22.26 1.30
C TRP A 8 -20.37 -21.23 0.31
N ARG A 9 -20.96 -21.10 -0.90
CA ARG A 9 -20.51 -20.20 -1.97
C ARG A 9 -21.13 -18.81 -1.94
N SER A 10 -22.05 -18.55 -1.01
CA SER A 10 -22.53 -17.20 -0.69
C SER A 10 -22.17 -16.81 0.74
N PRO A 11 -21.91 -15.52 1.03
CA PRO A 11 -21.77 -15.08 2.41
C PRO A 11 -23.10 -15.34 3.13
N GLY A 12 -23.10 -16.26 4.10
CA GLY A 12 -24.30 -16.93 4.60
C GLY A 12 -25.42 -15.97 5.02
N TRP A 13 -26.39 -15.76 4.14
CA TRP A 13 -27.55 -14.89 4.38
C TRP A 13 -28.44 -15.51 5.45
N ARG A 14 -28.82 -14.71 6.46
CA ARG A 14 -29.79 -15.12 7.49
C ARG A 14 -31.21 -14.93 6.96
N TRP A 15 -31.99 -16.01 6.99
CA TRP A 15 -33.40 -16.00 6.63
C TRP A 15 -34.29 -16.27 7.84
N ILE A 16 -35.38 -15.51 7.97
CA ILE A 16 -36.42 -15.71 9.00
C ILE A 16 -37.72 -16.09 8.31
N LYS A 17 -38.44 -17.06 8.88
CA LYS A 17 -39.77 -17.45 8.43
C LYS A 17 -40.81 -16.48 9.00
N THR A 18 -41.57 -15.86 8.11
CA THR A 18 -42.75 -15.03 8.36
C THR A 18 -44.01 -15.74 7.86
N GLU A 19 -45.19 -15.20 8.14
CA GLU A 19 -46.47 -15.79 7.75
C GLU A 19 -46.61 -15.89 6.21
N ASP A 20 -46.10 -14.89 5.47
CA ASP A 20 -46.04 -14.88 3.99
C ASP A 20 -44.84 -15.67 3.41
N GLY A 21 -44.11 -16.45 4.20
CA GLY A 21 -42.93 -17.21 3.76
C GLY A 21 -41.59 -16.68 4.29
N TRP A 22 -40.48 -16.96 3.60
CA TRP A 22 -39.13 -16.63 4.10
C TRP A 22 -38.66 -15.24 3.63
N LYS A 23 -38.22 -14.40 4.59
CA LYS A 23 -37.62 -13.07 4.33
C LYS A 23 -36.16 -13.03 4.77
N ARG A 24 -35.34 -12.26 4.04
CA ARG A 24 -33.92 -12.02 4.31
C ARG A 24 -33.76 -11.00 5.43
N CYS A 25 -32.87 -11.26 6.40
CA CYS A 25 -32.43 -10.23 7.34
C CYS A 25 -31.38 -9.33 6.70
N GLU A 26 -31.60 -8.03 6.73
CA GLU A 26 -30.58 -7.03 6.43
C GLU A 26 -29.90 -6.57 7.74
N PRO A 27 -28.60 -6.25 7.73
CA PRO A 27 -27.93 -5.75 8.93
C PRO A 27 -28.47 -4.37 9.29
N PHE A 28 -28.87 -4.18 10.55
CA PHE A 28 -29.25 -2.86 11.08
C PHE A 28 -28.11 -1.85 10.90
N SER A 29 -28.37 -0.78 10.17
CA SER A 29 -27.70 0.50 10.37
C SER A 29 -28.32 1.18 11.60
N PRO A 30 -27.53 1.82 12.49
CA PRO A 30 -28.08 2.57 13.61
C PRO A 30 -28.72 3.86 13.09
N THR A 31 -30.05 3.90 13.06
CA THR A 31 -30.79 5.17 12.91
C THR A 31 -30.61 5.99 14.17
N LEU A 32 -29.99 7.15 14.06
CA LEU A 32 -30.05 8.17 15.10
C LEU A 32 -31.50 8.61 15.28
N GLU A 33 -31.95 8.63 16.53
CA GLU A 33 -33.15 9.37 16.92
C GLU A 33 -32.83 10.87 16.84
N ASP A 34 -33.64 11.63 16.11
CA ASP A 34 -34.05 12.96 16.55
C ASP A 34 -35.47 13.27 16.03
N GLY A 35 -36.19 14.10 16.77
CA GLY A 35 -37.64 14.20 16.71
C GLY A 35 -38.21 15.18 15.69
N SER A 36 -39.49 14.94 15.37
CA SER A 36 -40.53 15.95 15.08
C SER A 36 -40.13 17.30 14.47
N ASN A 37 -40.63 17.59 13.27
CA ASN A 37 -41.69 18.60 13.13
C ASN A 37 -42.45 18.50 11.80
N GLN A 38 -43.72 18.89 11.84
CA GLN A 38 -44.60 19.02 10.68
C GLN A 38 -44.42 20.40 10.03
N LEU A 39 -44.64 20.53 8.71
CA LEU A 39 -45.63 21.42 8.08
C LEU A 39 -45.30 21.75 6.60
N ASN A 40 -46.35 21.61 5.78
CA ASN A 40 -46.77 22.40 4.62
C ASN A 40 -45.91 22.58 3.36
N ASP A 41 -46.57 22.26 2.23
CA ASP A 41 -46.74 23.07 1.01
C ASP A 41 -46.01 24.42 0.92
N ILE A 42 -45.50 24.71 -0.28
CA ILE A 42 -46.09 25.73 -1.18
C ILE A 42 -45.54 25.60 -2.60
N SER A 43 -46.45 25.71 -3.58
CA SER A 43 -46.16 25.83 -5.01
C SER A 43 -45.71 27.26 -5.37
N HIS A 44 -44.69 27.41 -6.21
CA HIS A 44 -44.52 28.65 -6.99
C HIS A 44 -44.09 28.40 -8.44
N THR A 45 -44.94 28.88 -9.36
CA THR A 45 -44.80 28.95 -10.81
C THR A 45 -44.17 30.29 -11.24
N VAL A 46 -44.18 30.58 -12.56
CA VAL A 46 -43.84 31.87 -13.25
C VAL A 46 -42.33 32.26 -13.21
N ILE A 47 -41.69 32.85 -14.24
CA ILE A 47 -42.11 33.50 -15.52
C ILE A 47 -41.18 33.06 -16.69
N LEU A 48 -41.72 33.02 -17.92
CA LEU A 48 -40.97 33.06 -19.19
C LEU A 48 -41.28 34.36 -19.96
N THR A 49 -40.25 35.00 -20.51
CA THR A 49 -40.19 36.09 -21.53
C THR A 49 -38.69 36.19 -21.93
N GLY A 50 -38.19 36.28 -23.17
CA GLY A 50 -38.74 36.34 -24.54
C GLY A 50 -37.59 36.76 -25.52
N ASP A 51 -37.65 36.69 -26.85
CA ASP A 51 -38.59 36.06 -27.82
C ASP A 51 -37.84 35.71 -29.16
N ASP A 52 -38.10 36.42 -30.28
CA ASP A 52 -37.39 36.53 -31.59
C ASP A 52 -36.94 35.28 -32.42
N GLU A 53 -37.87 34.82 -33.30
CA GLU A 53 -37.79 34.65 -34.79
C GLU A 53 -36.45 34.12 -35.42
N ASP A 54 -36.38 33.05 -36.25
CA ASP A 54 -37.11 32.85 -37.52
C ASP A 54 -36.89 31.45 -38.21
N GLU A 55 -37.69 31.18 -39.26
CA GLU A 55 -37.52 30.23 -40.42
C GLU A 55 -37.66 28.68 -40.32
N GLU A 56 -38.86 28.23 -40.75
CA GLU A 56 -39.18 27.18 -41.76
C GLU A 56 -38.92 25.65 -41.58
N ILE A 57 -39.68 24.88 -42.39
CA ILE A 57 -40.06 23.46 -42.20
C ILE A 57 -39.52 22.58 -43.34
N TYR A 58 -38.92 21.42 -43.02
CA TYR A 58 -39.15 20.22 -43.83
C TYR A 58 -39.02 18.91 -43.03
N SER A 59 -39.94 17.98 -43.29
CA SER A 59 -40.02 16.67 -42.63
C SER A 59 -39.35 15.59 -43.46
N THR A 60 -38.44 14.81 -42.87
CA THR A 60 -38.12 13.45 -43.36
C THR A 60 -37.80 12.55 -42.17
N GLU A 61 -38.49 11.42 -42.09
CA GLU A 61 -38.25 10.38 -41.07
C GLU A 61 -36.98 9.56 -41.39
N ASP A 62 -36.59 8.70 -40.45
CA ASP A 62 -35.52 7.69 -40.57
C ASP A 62 -34.06 8.18 -40.71
N CYS A 63 -33.39 8.42 -39.58
CA CYS A 63 -32.31 7.55 -39.08
C CYS A 63 -31.62 8.12 -37.81
N GLU A 64 -32.05 7.76 -36.59
CA GLU A 64 -31.25 8.06 -35.39
C GLU A 64 -31.35 7.08 -34.21
N PHE A 65 -31.30 5.77 -34.50
CA PHE A 65 -31.07 4.71 -33.49
C PHE A 65 -29.61 4.68 -32.98
N ALA A 66 -29.04 5.84 -32.61
CA ALA A 66 -27.63 5.94 -32.16
C ALA A 66 -27.32 7.00 -31.07
N ALA A 67 -28.15 8.05 -30.89
CA ALA A 67 -27.74 9.23 -30.13
C ALA A 67 -28.04 9.22 -28.61
N LYS A 68 -29.00 8.41 -28.12
CA LYS A 68 -29.51 8.50 -26.73
C LYS A 68 -28.66 7.81 -25.64
N LYS A 69 -27.37 7.52 -25.88
CA LYS A 69 -26.47 6.89 -24.89
C LYS A 69 -25.22 7.72 -24.51
N ARG A 70 -25.22 9.03 -24.79
CA ARG A 70 -24.14 9.96 -24.41
C ARG A 70 -24.67 11.26 -23.80
N LYS A 71 -25.00 11.25 -22.50
CA LYS A 71 -25.01 12.42 -21.57
C LYS A 71 -25.48 12.02 -20.15
N LYS A 72 -24.81 11.06 -19.49
CA LYS A 72 -24.92 10.89 -18.02
C LYS A 72 -23.69 10.22 -17.37
N ASP A 73 -22.51 10.73 -17.67
CA ASP A 73 -21.25 10.39 -16.95
C ASP A 73 -20.45 11.66 -16.62
N HIS A 74 -21.11 12.64 -15.99
CA HIS A 74 -20.38 13.66 -15.22
C HIS A 74 -20.34 13.26 -13.75
N PHE A 75 -19.11 13.05 -13.26
CA PHE A 75 -18.69 13.10 -11.86
C PHE A 75 -19.71 12.61 -10.80
N ARG A 76 -20.02 11.31 -10.81
CA ARG A 76 -20.54 10.67 -9.61
C ARG A 76 -19.38 10.21 -8.72
N ASN A 77 -18.88 11.13 -7.90
CA ASN A 77 -18.00 10.84 -6.76
C ASN A 77 -18.78 10.03 -5.71
N ASN A 78 -19.05 8.75 -5.99
CA ASN A 78 -19.69 7.87 -5.04
C ASN A 78 -18.61 7.16 -4.22
N THR A 79 -18.38 7.65 -3.01
CA THR A 79 -17.48 7.06 -1.99
C THR A 79 -18.04 5.78 -1.37
N ASP A 80 -18.85 5.03 -2.12
CA ASP A 80 -19.16 3.64 -1.78
C ASP A 80 -17.90 2.81 -1.93
N SER A 81 -17.33 2.48 -0.78
CA SER A 81 -16.15 1.63 -0.65
C SER A 81 -16.45 0.27 -1.24
N GLN A 82 -16.08 0.07 -2.50
CA GLN A 82 -16.14 -1.21 -3.20
C GLN A 82 -15.43 -2.25 -2.30
N CYS A 83 -16.22 -3.14 -1.69
CA CYS A 83 -15.79 -3.89 -0.51
C CYS A 83 -14.75 -4.94 -0.90
N PHE A 84 -13.46 -4.57 -0.80
CA PHE A 84 -12.38 -5.54 -0.71
C PHE A 84 -12.63 -6.36 0.55
N TYR A 85 -12.91 -7.65 0.38
CA TYR A 85 -13.16 -8.57 1.49
C TYR A 85 -11.95 -8.57 2.43
N ARG A 86 -12.13 -8.03 3.63
CA ARG A 86 -11.06 -7.91 4.64
C ARG A 86 -10.97 -9.20 5.44
N GLU A 87 -10.21 -10.14 4.93
CA GLU A 87 -9.96 -11.39 5.65
C GLU A 87 -8.81 -11.22 6.64
N LYS A 88 -9.00 -11.71 7.87
CA LYS A 88 -7.97 -11.70 8.92
C LYS A 88 -6.76 -12.58 8.57
N TRP A 89 -6.98 -13.54 7.67
CA TRP A 89 -6.06 -14.58 7.23
C TRP A 89 -6.56 -15.14 5.89
N ILE A 90 -5.67 -15.67 5.05
CA ILE A 90 -6.01 -16.31 3.77
C ILE A 90 -5.37 -17.70 3.65
N TYR A 91 -5.96 -18.61 2.88
CA TYR A 91 -5.31 -19.88 2.51
C TYR A 91 -4.39 -19.68 1.30
N VAL A 92 -3.15 -20.19 1.39
CA VAL A 92 -2.19 -20.24 0.28
C VAL A 92 -2.17 -21.68 -0.25
N HIS A 93 -2.95 -21.94 -1.29
CA HIS A 93 -2.99 -23.24 -1.96
C HIS A 93 -1.97 -23.30 -3.09
N LYS A 94 -1.05 -24.27 -3.04
CA LYS A 94 -0.06 -24.53 -4.10
C LYS A 94 -0.59 -25.43 -5.23
N GLU A 95 -1.58 -26.26 -4.94
CA GLU A 95 -2.14 -27.27 -5.84
C GLU A 95 -3.67 -27.24 -5.79
N SER A 96 -4.30 -27.44 -6.95
CA SER A 96 -5.76 -27.61 -7.04
C SER A 96 -6.14 -29.03 -6.62
N THR A 97 -7.10 -29.18 -5.71
CA THR A 97 -7.59 -30.49 -5.26
C THR A 97 -9.02 -30.72 -5.77
N ARG A 98 -9.43 -31.99 -5.92
CA ARG A 98 -10.78 -32.36 -6.38
C ARG A 98 -11.91 -31.75 -5.51
N GLU A 99 -11.61 -31.38 -4.27
CA GLU A 99 -12.55 -30.83 -3.30
C GLU A 99 -12.52 -29.29 -3.23
N ARG A 100 -11.45 -28.63 -3.70
CA ARG A 100 -11.31 -27.17 -3.70
C ARG A 100 -10.71 -26.67 -5.01
N HIS A 101 -11.56 -26.05 -5.83
CA HIS A 101 -11.14 -25.31 -7.03
C HIS A 101 -10.61 -23.92 -6.65
N GLY A 102 -9.35 -23.64 -7.00
CA GLY A 102 -8.79 -22.28 -6.95
C GLY A 102 -7.31 -22.25 -6.55
N TYR A 103 -6.45 -21.77 -7.45
CA TYR A 103 -5.10 -21.32 -7.10
C TYR A 103 -5.20 -19.91 -6.54
N CYS A 104 -4.72 -19.68 -5.31
CA CYS A 104 -4.66 -18.31 -4.79
C CYS A 104 -3.53 -17.57 -5.52
N THR A 105 -3.87 -16.53 -6.29
CA THR A 105 -2.88 -15.73 -7.03
C THR A 105 -2.34 -14.59 -6.16
N LEU A 106 -1.16 -14.06 -6.50
CA LEU A 106 -0.58 -12.88 -5.84
C LEU A 106 -1.59 -11.71 -5.75
N GLY A 107 -2.32 -11.45 -6.84
CA GLY A 107 -3.31 -10.38 -6.89
C GLY A 107 -4.57 -10.66 -6.08
N GLU A 108 -4.95 -11.92 -5.89
CA GLU A 108 -6.05 -12.29 -5.01
C GLU A 108 -5.64 -12.16 -3.53
N ALA A 109 -4.48 -12.69 -3.17
CA ALA A 109 -3.89 -12.55 -1.84
C ALA A 109 -3.71 -11.08 -1.43
N PHE A 110 -3.24 -10.24 -2.37
CA PHE A 110 -3.10 -8.80 -2.19
C PHE A 110 -4.43 -8.04 -2.01
N ASN A 111 -5.54 -8.59 -2.53
CA ASN A 111 -6.88 -7.99 -2.38
C ASN A 111 -7.64 -8.47 -1.13
N ARG A 112 -7.37 -9.69 -0.65
CA ARG A 112 -8.05 -10.30 0.50
C ARG A 112 -7.40 -9.96 1.85
N LEU A 113 -6.08 -9.78 1.87
CA LEU A 113 -5.37 -9.31 3.07
C LEU A 113 -5.52 -7.79 3.23
N ASP A 114 -5.81 -7.34 4.46
CA ASP A 114 -6.02 -5.92 4.75
C ASP A 114 -4.70 -5.12 4.87
N PHE A 115 -4.01 -4.99 3.74
CA PHE A 115 -2.87 -4.08 3.59
C PHE A 115 -3.28 -2.61 3.78
N SER A 116 -4.55 -2.25 3.49
CA SER A 116 -5.03 -0.87 3.60
C SER A 116 -5.11 -0.38 5.05
N SER A 117 -5.49 -1.22 6.00
CA SER A 117 -5.47 -0.87 7.44
C SER A 117 -4.09 -1.10 8.05
N ALA A 118 -3.31 -2.06 7.53
CA ALA A 118 -1.94 -2.30 7.98
C ALA A 118 -1.03 -1.07 7.82
N ILE A 119 -1.28 -0.20 6.82
CA ILE A 119 -0.57 1.09 6.66
C ILE A 119 -0.72 2.01 7.87
N GLN A 120 -1.81 1.92 8.64
CA GLN A 120 -2.01 2.78 9.81
C GLN A 120 -1.12 2.39 11.00
N ASP A 121 -0.65 1.14 11.05
CA ASP A 121 0.31 0.68 12.05
C ASP A 121 1.75 0.95 11.58
N ILE A 122 2.46 1.79 12.31
CA ILE A 122 3.87 2.16 12.10
C ILE A 122 4.77 0.90 11.99
N ARG A 123 4.46 -0.17 12.73
CA ARG A 123 5.22 -1.42 12.74
C ARG A 123 5.14 -2.18 11.42
N ARG A 124 3.99 -2.07 10.73
CA ARG A 124 3.69 -2.72 9.44
C ARG A 124 3.95 -1.79 8.25
N PHE A 125 3.92 -0.48 8.44
CA PHE A 125 4.09 0.52 7.37
C PHE A 125 5.28 0.21 6.44
N ASN A 126 6.49 0.06 7.00
CA ASN A 126 7.71 -0.20 6.21
C ASN A 126 7.64 -1.54 5.44
N TYR A 127 6.92 -2.54 5.96
CA TYR A 127 6.68 -3.82 5.29
C TYR A 127 5.81 -3.64 4.05
N VAL A 128 4.67 -2.94 4.21
CA VAL A 128 3.72 -2.68 3.12
C VAL A 128 4.36 -1.83 2.02
N VAL A 129 5.07 -0.76 2.39
CA VAL A 129 5.83 0.07 1.44
C VAL A 129 6.84 -0.76 0.65
N LYS A 130 7.61 -1.64 1.31
CA LYS A 130 8.58 -2.48 0.60
C LYS A 130 7.90 -3.49 -0.34
N LEU A 131 6.79 -4.10 0.09
CA LEU A 131 6.01 -4.99 -0.75
C LEU A 131 5.52 -4.26 -2.03
N LEU A 132 5.00 -3.04 -1.89
CA LEU A 132 4.57 -2.25 -3.05
C LEU A 132 5.75 -1.91 -3.97
N GLN A 133 6.92 -1.55 -3.42
CA GLN A 133 8.14 -1.30 -4.22
C GLN A 133 8.56 -2.54 -5.04
N LEU A 134 8.49 -3.74 -4.45
CA LEU A 134 8.83 -5.00 -5.15
C LEU A 134 7.80 -5.36 -6.22
N ILE A 135 6.51 -5.13 -5.94
CA ILE A 135 5.42 -5.29 -6.91
C ILE A 135 5.62 -4.34 -8.10
N ALA A 136 5.91 -3.05 -7.84
CA ALA A 136 6.17 -2.05 -8.87
C ALA A 136 7.26 -2.50 -9.83
N LYS A 137 8.39 -2.99 -9.31
CA LYS A 137 9.56 -3.40 -10.09
C LYS A 137 9.38 -4.66 -10.93
N SER A 138 8.52 -5.61 -10.50
CA SER A 138 8.58 -6.97 -11.02
C SER A 138 7.25 -7.68 -11.26
N GLN A 139 6.13 -7.20 -10.69
CA GLN A 139 4.83 -7.90 -10.74
C GLN A 139 3.65 -7.01 -11.16
N LEU A 140 3.84 -5.71 -11.41
CA LEU A 140 2.72 -4.82 -11.69
C LEU A 140 1.87 -5.27 -12.90
N THR A 141 2.50 -5.86 -13.92
CA THR A 141 1.82 -6.42 -15.12
C THR A 141 1.24 -7.83 -14.92
N SER A 142 1.69 -8.59 -13.92
CA SER A 142 1.12 -9.92 -13.59
C SER A 142 -0.12 -9.82 -12.69
N LEU A 143 -0.33 -8.67 -12.04
CA LEU A 143 -1.53 -8.38 -11.26
C LEU A 143 -2.78 -8.20 -12.13
N SER A 144 -3.92 -8.72 -11.65
CA SER A 144 -5.23 -8.45 -12.25
C SER A 144 -5.60 -6.96 -12.14
N GLY A 145 -6.47 -6.47 -13.03
CA GLY A 145 -6.90 -5.06 -13.00
C GLY A 145 -7.52 -4.61 -11.67
N ALA A 146 -8.17 -5.53 -10.94
CA ALA A 146 -8.66 -5.27 -9.58
C ALA A 146 -7.52 -5.13 -8.57
N ALA A 147 -6.50 -5.99 -8.62
CA ALA A 147 -5.30 -5.88 -7.77
C ALA A 147 -4.46 -4.64 -8.09
N GLN A 148 -4.33 -4.27 -9.38
CA GLN A 148 -3.72 -3.00 -9.77
C GLN A 148 -4.52 -1.80 -9.25
N LYS A 149 -5.86 -1.80 -9.34
CA LYS A 149 -6.70 -0.75 -8.73
C LYS A 149 -6.45 -0.65 -7.21
N ASN A 150 -6.42 -1.78 -6.51
CA ASN A 150 -6.14 -1.81 -5.08
C ASN A 150 -4.72 -1.30 -4.75
N TYR A 151 -3.71 -1.66 -5.54
CA TYR A 151 -2.34 -1.18 -5.41
C TYR A 151 -2.28 0.35 -5.41
N PHE A 152 -2.94 1.00 -6.38
CA PHE A 152 -2.99 2.47 -6.45
C PHE A 152 -3.80 3.09 -5.31
N ASN A 153 -4.90 2.47 -4.87
CA ASN A 153 -5.66 2.93 -3.70
C ASN A 153 -4.84 2.86 -2.39
N ILE A 154 -4.05 1.80 -2.23
CA ILE A 154 -3.16 1.57 -1.09
C ILE A 154 -2.01 2.60 -1.13
N LEU A 155 -1.41 2.83 -2.30
CA LEU A 155 -0.37 3.84 -2.51
C LEU A 155 -0.86 5.27 -2.23
N ASP A 156 -2.04 5.64 -2.71
CA ASP A 156 -2.68 6.93 -2.46
C ASP A 156 -2.93 7.16 -0.94
N LYS A 157 -3.33 6.12 -0.20
CA LYS A 157 -3.42 6.17 1.27
C LYS A 157 -2.06 6.30 1.96
N ILE A 158 -1.01 5.64 1.44
CA ILE A 158 0.35 5.80 1.95
C ILE A 158 0.84 7.24 1.75
N VAL A 159 0.64 7.82 0.56
CA VAL A 159 1.05 9.21 0.29
C VAL A 159 0.32 10.17 1.23
N ARG A 160 -1.02 10.07 1.37
CA ARG A 160 -1.76 10.90 2.33
C ARG A 160 -1.24 10.75 3.76
N LYS A 161 -1.06 9.52 4.26
CA LYS A 161 -0.51 9.28 5.60
C LYS A 161 0.88 9.90 5.80
N VAL A 162 1.75 9.86 4.79
CA VAL A 162 3.09 10.49 4.89
C VAL A 162 3.05 12.01 4.78
N MET A 163 2.08 12.60 4.08
CA MET A 163 1.86 14.04 4.11
C MET A 163 1.33 14.51 5.48
N GLU A 164 0.53 13.68 6.16
CA GLU A 164 -0.06 13.94 7.48
C GLU A 164 0.95 13.67 8.62
N ASP A 165 1.43 12.43 8.75
CA ASP A 165 2.28 11.97 9.87
C ASP A 165 3.78 12.26 9.67
N GLN A 166 4.19 12.68 8.47
CA GLN A 166 5.59 12.98 8.12
C GLN A 166 6.58 11.81 8.30
N TYR A 167 6.06 10.59 8.46
CA TYR A 167 6.84 9.38 8.74
C TYR A 167 7.56 8.83 7.49
N ASN A 168 8.87 8.64 7.56
CA ASN A 168 9.73 8.01 6.54
C ASN A 168 9.49 8.44 5.06
N PRO A 169 9.46 9.75 4.74
CA PRO A 169 9.17 10.23 3.38
C PRO A 169 10.20 9.79 2.33
N ARG A 170 11.43 9.42 2.73
CA ARG A 170 12.46 8.87 1.84
C ARG A 170 11.99 7.59 1.14
N LEU A 171 11.42 6.64 1.88
CA LEU A 171 10.98 5.35 1.32
C LEU A 171 9.90 5.51 0.25
N ILE A 172 9.02 6.51 0.40
CA ILE A 172 7.95 6.79 -0.57
C ILE A 172 8.50 7.50 -1.81
N LYS A 173 9.47 8.41 -1.65
CA LYS A 173 10.17 9.05 -2.78
C LYS A 173 10.83 7.99 -3.68
N ASP A 174 11.53 7.03 -3.09
CA ASP A 174 12.19 5.94 -3.81
C ASP A 174 11.16 5.03 -4.52
N LEU A 175 10.09 4.63 -3.82
CA LEU A 175 9.01 3.83 -4.40
C LEU A 175 8.33 4.53 -5.58
N LEU A 176 7.99 5.82 -5.46
CA LEU A 176 7.36 6.58 -6.53
C LEU A 176 8.30 6.77 -7.72
N GLN A 177 9.61 6.94 -7.48
CA GLN A 177 10.60 7.04 -8.55
C GLN A 177 10.77 5.72 -9.30
N ASP A 178 10.84 4.60 -8.57
CA ASP A 178 10.85 3.26 -9.13
C ASP A 178 9.59 3.02 -9.98
N LEU A 179 8.41 3.29 -9.43
CA LEU A 179 7.12 3.12 -10.12
C LEU A 179 6.98 4.03 -11.35
N SER A 180 7.36 5.30 -11.24
CA SER A 180 7.36 6.26 -12.35
C SER A 180 8.25 5.79 -13.50
N SER A 181 9.46 5.34 -13.19
CA SER A 181 10.39 4.81 -14.21
C SER A 181 9.85 3.52 -14.87
N THR A 182 9.29 2.59 -14.09
CA THR A 182 8.68 1.36 -14.62
C THR A 182 7.47 1.68 -15.51
N LEU A 183 6.57 2.58 -15.09
CA LEU A 183 5.42 2.98 -15.91
C LEU A 183 5.84 3.71 -17.18
N CYS A 184 6.86 4.58 -17.14
CA CYS A 184 7.41 5.21 -18.34
C CYS A 184 7.90 4.19 -19.37
N ILE A 185 8.58 3.12 -18.92
CA ILE A 185 9.05 2.04 -19.80
C ILE A 185 7.86 1.26 -20.38
N LEU A 186 6.88 0.90 -19.54
CA LEU A 186 5.70 0.13 -19.97
C LEU A 186 4.81 0.93 -20.94
N ILE A 187 4.56 2.22 -20.70
CA ILE A 187 3.75 3.09 -21.57
C ILE A 187 4.44 3.31 -22.93
N ARG A 188 5.77 3.46 -22.95
CA ARG A 188 6.54 3.58 -24.21
C ARG A 188 6.68 2.25 -24.97
N GLY A 189 6.46 1.12 -24.31
CA GLY A 189 6.52 -0.24 -24.87
C GLY A 189 5.31 -0.61 -25.74
N VAL A 190 5.03 0.18 -26.77
CA VAL A 190 3.88 0.01 -27.68
C VAL A 190 3.80 -1.43 -28.20
N GLY A 191 2.63 -2.07 -28.01
CA GLY A 191 2.36 -3.43 -28.48
C GLY A 191 2.95 -4.58 -27.65
N LYS A 192 3.74 -4.30 -26.59
CA LYS A 192 4.32 -5.34 -25.70
C LYS A 192 3.92 -5.23 -24.23
N SER A 193 3.40 -4.09 -23.79
CA SER A 193 3.02 -3.87 -22.40
C SER A 193 1.67 -4.52 -22.06
N VAL A 194 1.69 -5.56 -21.21
CA VAL A 194 0.49 -6.19 -20.62
C VAL A 194 -0.06 -5.33 -19.48
N LEU A 195 -0.36 -4.06 -19.78
CA LEU A 195 -1.04 -3.14 -18.88
C LEU A 195 -2.55 -3.34 -19.03
N VAL A 196 -3.25 -3.58 -17.93
CA VAL A 196 -4.70 -3.85 -17.97
C VAL A 196 -5.47 -2.53 -18.11
N GLY A 197 -6.35 -2.45 -19.10
CA GLY A 197 -7.22 -1.29 -19.35
C GLY A 197 -6.67 -0.28 -20.36
N ASN A 198 -7.34 0.86 -20.48
CA ASN A 198 -7.02 1.91 -21.46
C ASN A 198 -5.71 2.64 -21.10
N ILE A 199 -4.85 2.89 -22.09
CA ILE A 199 -3.57 3.60 -21.93
C ILE A 199 -3.72 4.98 -21.25
N ASN A 200 -4.83 5.69 -21.48
CA ASN A 200 -5.10 6.99 -20.86
C ASN A 200 -5.21 6.88 -19.33
N ILE A 201 -5.71 5.76 -18.79
CA ILE A 201 -5.76 5.52 -17.34
C ILE A 201 -4.34 5.43 -16.77
N TRP A 202 -3.40 4.86 -17.53
CA TRP A 202 -1.99 4.75 -17.13
C TRP A 202 -1.24 6.08 -17.25
N ILE A 203 -1.60 6.91 -18.23
CA ILE A 203 -1.12 8.30 -18.33
C ILE A 203 -1.59 9.10 -17.10
N CYS A 204 -2.90 9.09 -16.77
CA CYS A 204 -3.41 9.80 -15.59
C CYS A 204 -2.82 9.27 -14.26
N ARG A 205 -2.53 7.97 -14.17
CA ARG A 205 -1.80 7.39 -13.02
C ARG A 205 -0.36 7.90 -12.93
N LEU A 206 0.34 8.04 -14.05
CA LEU A 206 1.69 8.59 -14.09
C LEU A 206 1.69 10.09 -13.70
N GLU A 207 0.74 10.88 -14.21
CA GLU A 207 0.53 12.27 -13.81
C GLU A 207 0.28 12.40 -12.30
N THR A 208 -0.55 11.51 -11.73
CA THR A 208 -0.82 11.44 -10.29
C THR A 208 0.45 11.12 -9.49
N ILE A 209 1.29 10.19 -9.96
CA ILE A 209 2.59 9.89 -9.33
C ILE A 209 3.52 11.10 -9.36
N LEU A 210 3.61 11.80 -10.50
CA LEU A 210 4.45 13.01 -10.63
C LEU A 210 3.98 14.11 -9.68
N LEU A 211 2.67 14.29 -9.51
CA LEU A 211 2.09 15.20 -8.52
C LEU A 211 2.49 14.80 -7.08
N TRP A 212 2.36 13.52 -6.71
CA TRP A 212 2.80 13.03 -5.40
C TRP A 212 4.31 13.21 -5.17
N GLN A 213 5.14 13.00 -6.19
CA GLN A 213 6.58 13.28 -6.11
C GLN A 213 6.87 14.77 -5.87
N GLN A 214 6.14 15.68 -6.52
CA GLN A 214 6.25 17.12 -6.29
C GLN A 214 5.80 17.52 -4.88
N GLN A 215 4.68 16.98 -4.40
CA GLN A 215 4.19 17.20 -3.04
C GLN A 215 5.22 16.75 -1.99
N LEU A 216 5.75 15.53 -2.12
CA LEU A 216 6.77 15.00 -1.21
C LEU A 216 8.12 15.73 -1.32
N LYS A 217 8.46 16.30 -2.49
CA LYS A 217 9.65 17.16 -2.64
C LYS A 217 9.49 18.47 -1.84
N ASN A 218 8.29 19.02 -1.81
CA ASN A 218 7.97 20.28 -1.13
C ASN A 218 7.53 20.11 0.34
N LEU A 219 7.40 18.87 0.82
CA LEU A 219 7.05 18.52 2.20
C LEU A 219 8.05 19.16 3.18
N GLN A 220 7.58 20.11 3.98
CA GLN A 220 8.32 20.68 5.10
C GLN A 220 7.97 19.94 6.39
N MET A 221 8.96 19.68 7.23
CA MET A 221 8.71 19.12 8.56
C MET A 221 8.04 20.15 9.46
N ASN A 222 6.98 19.75 10.15
CA ASN A 222 6.32 20.59 11.14
C ASN A 222 7.30 20.83 12.30
N LYS A 223 7.67 22.10 12.51
CA LYS A 223 8.43 22.48 13.69
C LYS A 223 7.48 22.52 14.88
N GLU A 224 7.37 21.42 15.61
CA GLU A 224 6.77 21.45 16.94
C GLU A 224 7.62 22.35 17.84
N VAL A 225 7.03 23.45 18.32
CA VAL A 225 7.68 24.37 19.26
C VAL A 225 7.57 23.80 20.67
N ASN A 226 8.26 22.67 20.90
CA ASN A 226 8.38 22.05 22.20
C ASN A 226 9.55 22.69 22.96
N ASN A 227 9.26 23.50 23.98
CA ASN A 227 10.26 24.10 24.89
C ASN A 227 10.89 23.07 25.87
N GLY A 228 10.97 21.81 25.46
CA GLY A 228 11.52 20.70 26.25
C GLY A 228 12.99 20.43 25.94
N LEU A 229 13.53 19.38 26.56
CA LEU A 229 14.86 18.86 26.24
C LEU A 229 14.94 18.45 24.77
N THR A 230 15.94 18.96 24.07
CA THR A 230 16.21 18.68 22.66
C THR A 230 17.26 17.58 22.52
N LEU A 231 17.44 17.06 21.30
CA LEU A 231 18.52 16.11 21.00
C LEU A 231 19.91 16.68 21.35
N SER A 232 20.11 17.99 21.17
CA SER A 232 21.37 18.69 21.45
C SER A 232 21.75 18.74 22.93
N ASP A 233 20.77 18.58 23.83
CA ASP A 233 20.97 18.61 25.29
C ASP A 233 21.43 17.25 25.84
N LEU A 234 21.44 16.19 25.02
CA LEU A 234 21.89 14.86 25.43
C LEU A 234 23.43 14.77 25.52
N PRO A 235 23.98 14.09 26.55
CA PRO A 235 25.41 13.82 26.64
C PRO A 235 25.96 13.09 25.40
N LEU A 236 27.22 13.38 25.04
CA LEU A 236 27.90 12.79 23.87
C LEU A 236 27.81 11.26 23.79
N HIS A 237 27.91 10.56 24.92
CA HIS A 237 27.81 9.09 24.95
C HIS A 237 26.39 8.59 24.61
N MET A 238 25.34 9.35 24.96
CA MET A 238 23.96 9.03 24.60
C MET A 238 23.70 9.29 23.12
N LEU A 239 24.19 10.41 22.58
CA LEU A 239 24.17 10.68 21.14
C LEU A 239 24.86 9.56 20.37
N ASN A 240 26.07 9.17 20.79
CA ASN A 240 26.80 8.07 20.15
C ASN A 240 26.01 6.75 20.23
N ASN A 241 25.45 6.42 21.39
CA ASN A 241 24.59 5.24 21.55
C ASN A 241 23.37 5.25 20.63
N ILE A 242 22.76 6.42 20.37
CA ILE A 242 21.65 6.58 19.43
C ILE A 242 22.14 6.33 17.99
N LEU A 243 23.26 6.94 17.57
CA LEU A 243 23.89 6.67 16.28
C LEU A 243 24.15 5.17 16.06
N TYR A 244 24.66 4.48 17.09
CA TYR A 244 24.91 3.03 17.09
C TYR A 244 23.67 2.12 17.02
N ARG A 245 22.45 2.68 16.94
CA ARG A 245 21.18 1.96 16.74
C ARG A 245 20.57 2.15 15.35
N PHE A 246 21.06 3.08 14.52
CA PHE A 246 20.56 3.22 13.15
C PHE A 246 20.91 2.01 12.28
N SER A 247 20.02 1.72 11.33
CA SER A 247 20.13 0.62 10.36
C SER A 247 20.12 1.09 8.90
N ASP A 248 20.26 2.40 8.65
CA ASP A 248 20.56 2.96 7.33
C ASP A 248 21.69 3.98 7.47
N GLY A 249 22.73 3.83 6.65
CA GLY A 249 23.85 4.76 6.56
C GLY A 249 23.43 6.16 6.09
N TRP A 250 22.36 6.28 5.31
CA TRP A 250 21.86 7.61 4.91
C TRP A 250 21.27 8.40 6.07
N ASP A 251 20.55 7.75 7.00
CA ASP A 251 20.00 8.43 8.17
C ASP A 251 21.13 8.95 9.08
N ILE A 252 22.23 8.19 9.19
CA ILE A 252 23.46 8.62 9.88
C ILE A 252 24.08 9.86 9.21
N ILE A 253 24.16 9.88 7.87
CA ILE A 253 24.70 11.04 7.12
C ILE A 253 23.81 12.26 7.28
N THR A 254 22.49 12.11 7.11
CA THR A 254 21.54 13.21 7.24
C THR A 254 21.51 13.76 8.67
N LEU A 255 21.61 12.90 9.69
CA LEU A 255 21.75 13.32 11.09
C LEU A 255 23.07 14.09 11.32
N GLY A 256 24.17 13.62 10.73
CA GLY A 256 25.48 14.29 10.78
C GLY A 256 25.47 15.71 10.18
N GLN A 257 24.55 16.01 9.25
CA GLN A 257 24.41 17.34 8.65
C GLN A 257 23.70 18.35 9.56
N VAL A 258 23.12 17.94 10.71
CA VAL A 258 22.30 18.82 11.57
C VAL A 258 23.15 19.66 12.53
N THR A 259 24.19 19.08 13.15
CA THR A 259 25.10 19.83 14.05
C THR A 259 26.55 19.33 13.92
N PRO A 260 27.56 20.18 14.21
CA PRO A 260 28.97 19.75 14.20
C PRO A 260 29.26 18.57 15.15
N THR A 261 28.56 18.50 16.29
CA THR A 261 28.67 17.38 17.24
C THR A 261 28.19 16.07 16.63
N LEU A 262 27.04 16.10 15.94
CA LEU A 262 26.51 14.91 15.25
C LEU A 262 27.37 14.56 14.03
N TYR A 263 27.93 15.54 13.32
CA TYR A 263 28.89 15.31 12.24
C TYR A 263 30.08 14.49 12.74
N MET A 264 30.75 14.94 13.80
CA MET A 264 31.91 14.25 14.39
C MET A 264 31.61 12.81 14.83
N LEU A 265 30.40 12.54 15.35
CA LEU A 265 29.97 11.19 15.71
C LEU A 265 29.60 10.34 14.48
N SER A 266 29.01 10.96 13.44
CA SER A 266 28.62 10.28 12.20
C SER A 266 29.82 9.81 11.36
N GLU A 267 31.00 10.39 11.56
CA GLU A 267 32.25 9.97 10.90
C GLU A 267 33.05 8.93 11.71
N ASP A 268 32.52 8.39 12.82
CA ASP A 268 33.20 7.34 13.60
C ASP A 268 33.41 6.06 12.77
N ARG A 269 34.67 5.67 12.58
CA ARG A 269 35.07 4.43 11.89
C ARG A 269 34.44 3.18 12.50
N GLN A 270 34.24 3.12 13.82
CA GLN A 270 33.68 1.93 14.48
C GLN A 270 32.16 1.84 14.28
N LEU A 271 31.46 2.98 14.16
CA LEU A 271 30.05 3.05 13.78
C LEU A 271 29.82 2.42 12.41
N TRP A 272 30.54 2.87 11.39
CA TRP A 272 30.46 2.32 10.04
C TRP A 272 30.89 0.85 9.95
N LYS A 273 31.90 0.44 10.72
CA LYS A 273 32.30 -0.98 10.81
C LYS A 273 31.17 -1.85 11.35
N LYS A 274 30.55 -1.45 12.47
CA LYS A 274 29.44 -2.18 13.08
C LYS A 274 28.22 -2.22 12.15
N LEU A 275 27.92 -1.13 11.45
CA LEU A 275 26.85 -1.08 10.44
C LEU A 275 27.12 -2.07 9.30
N CYS A 276 28.35 -2.09 8.76
CA CYS A 276 28.75 -3.08 7.76
C CYS A 276 28.57 -4.52 8.26
N GLN A 277 29.04 -4.84 9.47
CA GLN A 277 28.92 -6.17 10.09
C GLN A 277 27.46 -6.56 10.40
N TYR A 278 26.56 -5.60 10.53
CA TYR A 278 25.14 -5.84 10.78
C TYR A 278 24.35 -6.21 9.51
N HIS A 279 24.72 -5.62 8.35
CA HIS A 279 24.06 -5.93 7.06
C HIS A 279 24.75 -7.02 6.25
N PHE A 280 26.08 -7.15 6.34
CA PHE A 280 26.88 -7.97 5.44
C PHE A 280 27.71 -9.02 6.20
N ALA A 281 27.82 -10.21 5.62
CA ALA A 281 28.61 -11.32 6.15
C ALA A 281 30.10 -11.14 5.80
N GLU A 282 31.00 -11.65 6.65
CA GLU A 282 32.45 -11.41 6.53
C GLU A 282 33.04 -11.80 5.16
N LYS A 283 32.52 -12.87 4.54
CA LYS A 283 32.91 -13.34 3.20
C LYS A 283 32.65 -12.32 2.09
N GLN A 284 31.78 -11.33 2.30
CA GLN A 284 31.49 -10.26 1.34
C GLN A 284 32.56 -9.15 1.40
N PHE A 285 33.16 -8.89 2.57
CA PHE A 285 34.21 -7.88 2.74
C PHE A 285 35.47 -8.21 1.93
N CYS A 286 35.87 -9.48 1.90
CA CYS A 286 37.08 -9.93 1.20
C CYS A 286 37.03 -9.72 -0.33
N ARG A 287 35.84 -9.57 -0.92
CA ARG A 287 35.66 -9.44 -2.38
C ARG A 287 35.72 -8.00 -2.89
N HIS A 288 35.49 -7.01 -2.03
CA HIS A 288 35.36 -5.59 -2.39
C HIS A 288 36.16 -4.71 -1.43
N LEU A 289 37.35 -5.14 -1.04
CA LEU A 289 38.13 -4.47 0.00
C LEU A 289 38.57 -3.06 -0.45
N ILE A 290 37.94 -2.02 0.11
CA ILE A 290 38.35 -0.62 -0.09
C ILE A 290 39.28 -0.20 1.04
N LEU A 291 40.50 0.21 0.67
CA LEU A 291 41.49 0.80 1.55
C LEU A 291 41.56 2.32 1.32
N SER A 292 41.59 3.07 2.42
CA SER A 292 41.97 4.48 2.47
C SER A 292 43.46 4.65 2.13
N GLU A 293 43.84 5.85 1.71
CA GLU A 293 45.23 6.28 1.43
C GLU A 293 46.22 5.94 2.55
N LYS A 294 45.75 5.86 3.80
CA LYS A 294 46.55 5.50 4.99
C LYS A 294 46.63 3.98 5.26
N GLY A 295 46.23 3.13 4.32
CA GLY A 295 46.25 1.67 4.45
C GLY A 295 45.20 1.09 5.42
N HIS A 296 44.21 1.90 5.84
CA HIS A 296 43.12 1.46 6.71
C HIS A 296 41.84 1.23 5.89
N ILE A 297 41.00 0.26 6.29
CA ILE A 297 39.69 0.05 5.67
C ILE A 297 38.80 1.28 5.91
N ASP A 298 38.31 1.89 4.83
CA ASP A 298 37.25 2.91 4.88
C ASP A 298 35.89 2.21 4.95
N TRP A 299 35.35 2.09 6.15
CA TRP A 299 34.09 1.40 6.38
C TRP A 299 32.85 2.16 5.85
N LYS A 300 32.95 3.47 5.65
CA LYS A 300 31.86 4.29 5.11
C LYS A 300 31.75 4.09 3.61
N LEU A 301 32.87 4.18 2.89
CA LEU A 301 32.92 3.83 1.46
C LEU A 301 32.60 2.34 1.23
N MET A 302 33.10 1.45 2.10
CA MET A 302 32.77 0.02 2.06
C MET A 302 31.26 -0.22 2.14
N TYR A 303 30.55 0.44 3.07
CA TYR A 303 29.10 0.28 3.22
C TYR A 303 28.35 0.58 1.91
N PHE A 304 28.59 1.74 1.31
CA PHE A 304 27.93 2.15 0.06
C PHE A 304 28.41 1.36 -1.16
N ALA A 305 29.63 0.82 -1.16
CA ALA A 305 30.09 -0.09 -2.19
C ALA A 305 29.35 -1.44 -2.11
N LEU A 306 29.30 -2.05 -0.93
CA LEU A 306 28.63 -3.34 -0.71
C LEU A 306 27.12 -3.25 -0.95
N GLN A 307 26.48 -2.13 -0.57
CA GLN A 307 25.05 -1.87 -0.82
C GLN A 307 24.67 -1.92 -2.32
N LYS A 308 25.62 -1.68 -3.24
CA LYS A 308 25.39 -1.81 -4.70
C LYS A 308 25.38 -3.26 -5.19
N TYR A 309 26.07 -4.17 -4.48
CA TYR A 309 26.26 -5.56 -4.90
C TYR A 309 25.42 -6.56 -4.11
N TYR A 310 25.06 -6.22 -2.87
CA TYR A 310 24.37 -7.12 -1.94
C TYR A 310 23.14 -6.44 -1.33
N PRO A 311 22.01 -7.15 -1.18
CA PRO A 311 20.85 -6.62 -0.49
C PRO A 311 21.18 -6.36 0.98
N ILE A 312 20.75 -5.20 1.49
CA ILE A 312 20.84 -4.90 2.91
C ILE A 312 19.89 -5.79 3.71
N LYS A 313 20.28 -6.15 4.93
CA LYS A 313 19.43 -6.86 5.88
C LYS A 313 18.14 -6.08 6.18
N GLU A 314 17.00 -6.61 5.72
CA GLU A 314 15.67 -6.06 5.99
C GLU A 314 15.19 -6.43 7.39
N GLN A 315 14.56 -5.48 8.10
CA GLN A 315 13.85 -5.71 9.35
C GLN A 315 12.55 -4.88 9.39
N TYR A 316 11.50 -5.46 9.96
CA TYR A 316 10.18 -4.86 10.07
C TYR A 316 9.67 -5.02 11.50
N GLY A 317 8.89 -4.06 11.99
CA GLY A 317 8.33 -4.11 13.35
C GLY A 317 7.29 -5.23 13.50
N ASP A 318 6.50 -5.45 12.45
CA ASP A 318 5.63 -6.62 12.32
C ASP A 318 5.60 -7.14 10.87
N THR A 319 5.26 -8.41 10.69
CA THR A 319 5.29 -9.13 9.40
C THR A 319 4.10 -10.07 9.24
N LEU A 320 3.77 -10.41 8.00
CA LEU A 320 2.92 -11.56 7.73
C LEU A 320 3.60 -12.85 8.21
N HIS A 321 2.81 -13.78 8.73
CA HIS A 321 3.24 -15.10 9.18
C HIS A 321 2.53 -16.17 8.35
N PHE A 322 3.28 -17.16 7.91
CA PHE A 322 2.77 -18.33 7.20
C PHE A 322 2.82 -19.54 8.12
N CYS A 323 1.66 -20.18 8.34
CA CYS A 323 1.55 -21.44 9.04
C CYS A 323 1.75 -22.61 8.08
N ARG A 324 2.84 -23.37 8.25
CA ARG A 324 3.15 -24.54 7.42
C ARG A 324 2.18 -25.71 7.60
N HIS A 325 1.46 -25.76 8.73
CA HIS A 325 0.50 -26.82 9.02
C HIS A 325 -0.83 -26.61 8.28
N CYS A 326 -1.42 -25.41 8.40
CA CYS A 326 -2.73 -25.11 7.80
C CYS A 326 -2.63 -24.45 6.42
N SER A 327 -1.41 -24.11 5.96
CA SER A 327 -1.15 -23.28 4.78
C SER A 327 -1.91 -21.95 4.80
N ILE A 328 -1.96 -21.30 5.97
CA ILE A 328 -2.63 -20.02 6.19
C ILE A 328 -1.59 -18.90 6.33
N LEU A 329 -1.85 -17.77 5.65
CA LEU A 329 -1.07 -16.54 5.71
C LEU A 329 -1.88 -15.43 6.39
N PHE A 330 -1.31 -14.78 7.40
CA PHE A 330 -2.02 -13.84 8.26
C PHE A 330 -1.07 -12.81 8.89
N TRP A 331 -1.60 -11.70 9.43
CA TRP A 331 -0.79 -10.75 10.22
C TRP A 331 -0.54 -11.33 11.61
N LYS A 332 0.66 -11.13 12.18
CA LYS A 332 1.05 -11.75 13.47
C LYS A 332 -0.02 -11.63 14.56
N ASP A 333 -0.62 -10.45 14.70
CA ASP A 333 -1.59 -10.14 15.76
C ASP A 333 -3.03 -10.59 15.44
N THR A 334 -3.35 -11.01 14.20
CA THR A 334 -4.72 -11.44 13.86
C THR A 334 -5.01 -12.90 14.19
N GLY A 335 -3.96 -13.71 14.35
CA GLY A 335 -4.07 -15.16 14.58
C GLY A 335 -4.68 -15.92 13.38
N HIS A 336 -4.76 -17.24 13.52
CA HIS A 336 -5.44 -18.11 12.56
C HIS A 336 -6.02 -19.36 13.27
N PRO A 337 -7.08 -19.98 12.72
CA PRO A 337 -7.61 -21.24 13.24
C PRO A 337 -6.64 -22.39 12.92
N CYS A 338 -5.68 -22.65 13.82
CA CYS A 338 -4.77 -23.77 13.73
C CYS A 338 -5.27 -24.97 14.53
N THR A 339 -5.13 -26.18 13.99
CA THR A 339 -5.38 -27.44 14.70
C THR A 339 -4.12 -28.14 15.18
N ALA A 340 -2.93 -27.55 14.96
CA ALA A 340 -1.66 -28.09 15.44
C ALA A 340 -1.54 -28.00 16.98
N SER A 341 -0.94 -29.01 17.61
CA SER A 341 -0.78 -29.10 19.07
C SER A 341 0.13 -28.00 19.66
N ASP A 342 1.16 -27.56 18.92
CA ASP A 342 1.89 -26.32 19.17
C ASP A 342 1.94 -25.47 17.88
N PRO A 343 1.03 -24.50 17.72
CA PRO A 343 0.98 -23.65 16.54
C PRO A 343 2.27 -22.87 16.29
N ASN A 344 3.03 -22.49 17.32
CA ASN A 344 4.19 -21.59 17.19
C ASN A 344 5.34 -22.24 16.42
N THR A 345 5.55 -23.56 16.59
CA THR A 345 6.56 -24.33 15.85
C THR A 345 6.34 -24.34 14.34
N CYS A 346 5.09 -24.16 13.91
CA CYS A 346 4.66 -24.22 12.52
C CYS A 346 4.61 -22.83 11.85
N LEU A 347 4.85 -21.75 12.61
CA LEU A 347 4.86 -20.38 12.11
C LEU A 347 6.22 -19.98 11.56
N MET A 348 6.20 -19.32 10.41
CA MET A 348 7.37 -18.73 9.79
C MET A 348 7.06 -17.29 9.38
N PRO A 349 7.86 -16.28 9.80
CA PRO A 349 7.69 -14.92 9.33
C PRO A 349 8.01 -14.84 7.83
N VAL A 350 7.23 -14.03 7.11
CA VAL A 350 7.29 -13.91 5.65
C VAL A 350 7.79 -12.51 5.30
N SER A 351 8.97 -12.41 4.69
CA SER A 351 9.47 -11.12 4.15
C SER A 351 8.65 -10.66 2.93
N PRO A 352 8.69 -9.37 2.55
CA PRO A 352 7.96 -8.88 1.37
C PRO A 352 8.32 -9.63 0.07
N GLN A 353 9.58 -10.03 -0.09
CA GLN A 353 10.01 -10.85 -1.23
C GLN A 353 9.45 -12.27 -1.15
N HIS A 354 9.52 -12.92 0.02
CA HIS A 354 8.96 -14.26 0.22
C HIS A 354 7.43 -14.25 0.02
N PHE A 355 6.72 -13.19 0.41
CA PHE A 355 5.29 -13.04 0.12
C PHE A 355 5.01 -13.14 -1.39
N ILE A 356 5.81 -12.50 -2.23
CA ILE A 356 5.69 -12.61 -3.68
C ILE A 356 6.05 -14.02 -4.15
N ASP A 357 7.13 -14.60 -3.61
CA ASP A 357 7.62 -15.92 -4.00
C ASP A 357 6.67 -17.07 -3.61
N LEU A 358 5.83 -16.90 -2.58
CA LEU A 358 4.76 -17.85 -2.22
C LEU A 358 3.70 -18.04 -3.31
N PHE A 359 3.62 -17.12 -4.29
CA PHE A 359 2.66 -17.13 -5.39
C PHE A 359 3.31 -17.22 -6.78
N LYS A 360 4.62 -17.51 -6.84
CA LYS A 360 5.31 -17.87 -8.08
C LYS A 360 5.17 -19.38 -8.31
N PHE A 361 4.24 -19.76 -9.16
CA PHE A 361 4.00 -21.13 -9.63
C PHE A 361 4.19 -21.19 -11.14
#